data_AF-A0A2N9NET8-F1
#
_entry.id   AF-A0A2N9NET8-F1
#
_cell.length_a   1.000
_cell.length_b   1.000
_cell.length_c   1.000
_cell.angle_alpha   90.00
_cell.angle_beta   90.00
_cell.angle_gamma   90.00
#
_symmetry.space_group_name_H-M   'P 1'
#
loop_
_entity.id
_entity.type
_entity.pdbx_description
1 polymer ?
#
loop_
_entity_poly.entity_id
_entity_poly.type
_entity_poly.pdbx_seq_one_letter_code
_entity_poly.pdbx_strand_id
1 'polypeptide(L)'
;MNSKPNFTNHSCRNFNPFLAALALTLSVPGRADTPTFSDANWVSLGSGMNGTVFALAASGTNLYAAGRFTTAGGIPANNIARWDGSAWSALGSGMGGDYPYVYALAVSGTNLYAGGLFTTAGGVRANNIAKWDGRAWSALGSGMNEYGTVEALAVSGTDLYAGGELTMAGGVPASGVAKWDGHAWSALGEGVEGNRIIALTVNGANLDVGGGFNTAGGVVANGIAKWDGNAWSTLGSGMGGDISYVEALAVSGTDLYAAENLPRRVGWRPPTSPNGTAVLGQPWARGSVEVGLLSMRWP
;
A
#
# COMPACT_ATOMS: atom_id res chain seq x y z
N MET A 1 26.37 -36.40 -12.47
CA MET A 1 24.89 -36.46 -12.44
C MET A 1 24.49 -36.67 -10.98
N ASN A 2 23.92 -35.76 -10.20
CA ASN A 2 23.33 -34.44 -10.39
C ASN A 2 23.83 -33.53 -9.26
N SER A 3 24.36 -32.36 -9.61
CA SER A 3 24.65 -31.29 -8.64
C SER A 3 23.32 -30.62 -8.23
N LYS A 4 22.98 -30.70 -6.94
CA LYS A 4 21.91 -29.91 -6.33
C LYS A 4 22.19 -28.41 -6.56
N PRO A 5 21.21 -27.58 -6.95
CA PRO A 5 21.42 -26.14 -7.00
C PRO A 5 21.61 -25.62 -5.57
N ASN A 6 22.80 -25.08 -5.30
CA ASN A 6 23.09 -24.27 -4.13
C ASN A 6 22.36 -22.93 -4.29
N PHE A 7 21.24 -22.74 -3.58
CA PHE A 7 20.72 -21.40 -3.35
C PHE A 7 21.52 -20.77 -2.21
N THR A 8 22.50 -19.95 -2.58
CA THR A 8 23.19 -19.09 -1.63
C THR A 8 22.20 -18.14 -0.99
N ASN A 9 22.35 -18.01 0.32
CA ASN A 9 21.60 -17.21 1.27
C ASN A 9 21.48 -15.74 0.81
N HIS A 10 20.50 -15.43 -0.03
CA HIS A 10 20.08 -14.05 -0.26
C HIS A 10 19.24 -13.62 0.92
N SER A 11 19.92 -12.99 1.88
CA SER A 11 19.36 -12.18 2.93
C SER A 11 18.13 -11.39 2.45
N CYS A 12 16.92 -11.88 2.75
CA CYS A 12 15.66 -11.14 2.67
C CYS A 12 15.72 -9.99 3.70
N ARG A 13 16.40 -8.90 3.36
CA ARG A 13 16.54 -7.72 4.23
C ARG A 13 15.50 -6.64 3.99
N ASN A 14 14.71 -6.74 2.92
CA ASN A 14 13.70 -5.75 2.54
C ASN A 14 12.36 -6.44 2.22
N PHE A 15 11.84 -7.24 3.14
CA PHE A 15 10.46 -7.74 3.01
C PHE A 15 9.52 -6.57 3.32
N ASN A 16 8.97 -5.95 2.28
CA ASN A 16 7.95 -4.92 2.40
C ASN A 16 6.63 -5.60 2.85
N PRO A 17 5.99 -5.19 3.97
CA PRO A 17 4.79 -5.86 4.50
C PRO A 17 3.60 -5.90 3.52
N PHE A 18 3.62 -5.12 2.43
CA PHE A 18 2.64 -5.20 1.33
C PHE A 18 2.45 -6.61 0.73
N LEU A 19 3.48 -7.47 0.75
CA LEU A 19 3.35 -8.86 0.28
C LEU A 19 2.46 -9.73 1.19
N ALA A 20 2.29 -9.37 2.46
CA ALA A 20 1.43 -10.12 3.38
C ALA A 20 -0.06 -9.89 3.10
N ALA A 21 -0.45 -8.73 2.57
CA ALA A 21 -1.84 -8.40 2.28
C ALA A 21 -2.40 -9.18 1.07
N LEU A 22 -1.55 -9.59 0.12
CA LEU A 22 -1.98 -10.39 -1.04
C LEU A 22 -2.39 -11.83 -0.66
N ALA A 23 -1.99 -12.32 0.52
CA ALA A 23 -2.29 -13.68 0.96
C ALA A 23 -3.64 -13.84 1.68
N LEU A 24 -4.36 -12.75 1.99
CA LEU A 24 -5.49 -12.81 2.94
C LEU A 24 -6.90 -12.99 2.33
N THR A 25 -7.08 -13.06 1.00
CA THR A 25 -8.43 -13.06 0.39
C THR A 25 -8.84 -14.30 -0.40
N LEU A 26 -8.15 -15.44 -0.26
CA LEU A 26 -8.63 -16.72 -0.83
C LEU A 26 -9.35 -17.57 0.22
N SER A 27 -10.52 -17.13 0.66
CA SER A 27 -11.51 -18.07 1.22
C SER A 27 -12.51 -18.42 0.11
N VAL A 28 -12.47 -19.65 -0.38
CA VAL A 28 -13.49 -20.18 -1.28
C VAL A 28 -14.55 -20.85 -0.39
N PRO A 29 -15.79 -20.35 -0.31
CA PRO A 29 -16.83 -21.00 0.48
C PRO A 29 -17.16 -22.37 -0.12
N GLY A 30 -17.07 -23.44 0.67
CA GLY A 30 -17.57 -24.76 0.29
C GLY A 30 -16.53 -25.85 -0.04
N ARG A 31 -15.22 -25.58 0.13
CA ARG A 31 -14.20 -26.63 0.04
C ARG A 31 -13.66 -26.97 1.43
N ALA A 32 -13.79 -28.24 1.85
CA ALA A 32 -13.27 -28.75 3.13
C ALA A 32 -11.73 -28.94 3.11
N ASP A 33 -11.08 -28.65 1.99
CA ASP A 33 -9.63 -28.63 1.89
C ASP A 33 -9.16 -27.22 2.23
N THR A 34 -8.59 -27.03 3.41
CA THR A 34 -7.67 -25.90 3.64
C THR A 34 -6.60 -25.96 2.54
N PRO A 35 -6.47 -24.94 1.66
CA PRO A 35 -5.44 -24.97 0.65
C PRO A 35 -4.08 -25.00 1.34
N THR A 36 -3.43 -26.16 1.33
CA THR A 36 -2.07 -26.29 1.81
C THR A 36 -1.18 -25.66 0.75
N PHE A 37 -0.80 -24.40 0.95
CA PHE A 37 0.27 -23.80 0.16
C PHE A 37 1.56 -24.54 0.50
N SER A 38 2.16 -25.17 -0.51
CA SER A 38 3.49 -25.75 -0.42
C SER A 38 4.39 -25.08 -1.44
N ASP A 39 5.70 -25.07 -1.17
CA ASP A 39 6.66 -24.44 -2.06
C ASP A 39 6.79 -25.15 -3.43
N ALA A 40 6.14 -26.31 -3.58
CA ALA A 40 6.16 -27.13 -4.78
C ALA A 40 5.43 -26.51 -5.99
N ASN A 41 4.60 -25.47 -5.78
CA ASN A 41 3.76 -24.88 -6.82
C ASN A 41 4.15 -23.43 -7.20
N TRP A 42 5.29 -22.92 -6.72
CA TRP A 42 5.76 -21.61 -7.15
C TRP A 42 6.24 -21.65 -8.60
N VAL A 43 5.65 -20.81 -9.44
CA VAL A 43 6.06 -20.62 -10.83
C VAL A 43 6.62 -19.20 -10.99
N SER A 44 7.81 -19.10 -11.56
CA SER A 44 8.40 -17.79 -11.89
C SER A 44 7.56 -17.08 -12.95
N LEU A 45 7.24 -15.81 -12.72
CA LEU A 45 6.58 -14.95 -13.72
C LEU A 45 7.63 -14.43 -14.72
N GLY A 46 7.99 -15.27 -15.68
CA GLY A 46 9.07 -14.99 -16.63
C GLY A 46 10.44 -14.87 -15.92
N SER A 47 11.27 -13.92 -16.36
CA SER A 47 12.57 -13.63 -15.72
C SER A 47 12.49 -12.65 -14.54
N GLY A 48 11.28 -12.27 -14.10
CA GLY A 48 11.08 -11.28 -13.04
C GLY A 48 11.52 -9.85 -13.42
N MET A 49 11.84 -9.04 -12.42
CA MET A 49 12.21 -7.62 -12.56
C MET A 49 13.68 -7.42 -12.20
N ASN A 50 14.35 -6.45 -12.84
CA ASN A 50 15.76 -6.12 -12.56
C ASN A 50 15.96 -5.13 -11.39
N GLY A 51 14.91 -4.82 -10.65
CA GLY A 51 14.94 -3.85 -9.56
C GLY A 51 13.84 -4.09 -8.55
N THR A 52 13.71 -3.18 -7.58
CA THR A 52 12.79 -3.35 -6.46
C THR A 52 11.35 -3.12 -6.92
N VAL A 53 10.46 -4.04 -6.56
CA VAL A 53 9.01 -3.87 -6.70
C VAL A 53 8.48 -3.33 -5.36
N PHE A 54 7.83 -2.18 -5.39
CA PHE A 54 7.24 -1.56 -4.19
C PHE A 54 5.74 -1.88 -4.07
N ALA A 55 5.03 -1.97 -5.19
CA ALA A 55 3.59 -2.21 -5.22
C ALA A 55 3.19 -3.28 -6.23
N LEU A 56 2.14 -4.02 -5.85
CA LEU A 56 1.43 -4.96 -6.72
C LEU A 56 -0.07 -4.64 -6.66
N ALA A 57 -0.76 -4.75 -7.79
CA ALA A 57 -2.22 -4.66 -7.83
C ALA A 57 -2.78 -5.66 -8.84
N ALA A 58 -3.90 -6.31 -8.51
CA ALA A 58 -4.57 -7.26 -9.41
C ALA A 58 -5.87 -6.66 -9.97
N SER A 59 -6.15 -6.93 -11.24
CA SER A 59 -7.45 -6.62 -11.88
C SER A 59 -7.83 -7.74 -12.85
N GLY A 60 -8.82 -8.54 -12.48
CA GLY A 60 -9.17 -9.76 -13.22
C GLY A 60 -7.98 -10.71 -13.27
N THR A 61 -7.56 -11.11 -14.47
CA THR A 61 -6.38 -11.97 -14.69
C THR A 61 -5.05 -11.22 -14.72
N ASN A 62 -5.09 -9.88 -14.60
CA ASN A 62 -3.91 -9.05 -14.73
C ASN A 62 -3.27 -8.81 -13.37
N LEU A 63 -1.94 -8.90 -13.33
CA LEU A 63 -1.13 -8.43 -12.22
C LEU A 63 -0.29 -7.24 -12.69
N TYR A 64 -0.44 -6.10 -12.02
CA TYR A 64 0.40 -4.93 -12.21
C TYR A 64 1.50 -4.94 -11.15
N ALA A 65 2.71 -4.63 -11.58
CA ALA A 65 3.86 -4.47 -10.71
C ALA A 65 4.48 -3.09 -10.95
N ALA A 66 4.82 -2.43 -9.85
CA ALA A 66 5.38 -1.09 -9.89
C ALA A 66 6.48 -0.93 -8.84
N GLY A 67 7.46 -0.08 -9.14
CA GLY A 67 8.60 0.10 -8.24
C GLY A 67 9.74 0.90 -8.85
N ARG A 68 10.97 0.47 -8.58
CA ARG A 68 12.21 0.97 -9.15
C ARG A 68 12.85 -0.12 -10.02
N PHE A 69 12.45 -0.21 -11.28
CA PHE A 69 13.00 -1.18 -12.23
C PHE A 69 12.92 -0.63 -13.66
N THR A 70 13.75 -1.17 -14.55
CA THR A 70 13.76 -0.79 -15.98
C THR A 70 13.43 -1.94 -16.91
N THR A 71 13.36 -3.18 -16.39
CA THR A 71 12.91 -4.34 -17.15
C THR A 71 11.97 -5.23 -16.33
N ALA A 72 11.04 -5.88 -17.03
CA ALA A 72 10.15 -6.90 -16.51
C ALA A 72 10.04 -8.04 -17.52
N GLY A 73 10.28 -9.29 -17.10
CA GLY A 73 10.25 -10.44 -18.02
C GLY A 73 11.26 -10.36 -19.17
N GLY A 74 12.35 -9.61 -19.00
CA GLY A 74 13.40 -9.44 -20.01
C GLY A 74 13.11 -8.35 -21.05
N ILE A 75 11.95 -7.71 -21.00
CA ILE A 75 11.60 -6.58 -21.88
C ILE A 75 11.79 -5.23 -21.14
N PRO A 76 12.04 -4.13 -21.86
CA PRO A 76 12.02 -2.79 -21.28
C PRO A 76 10.64 -2.45 -20.70
N ALA A 77 10.61 -2.03 -19.43
CA ALA A 77 9.42 -1.55 -18.74
C ALA A 77 9.85 -0.61 -17.61
N ASN A 78 9.57 0.69 -17.75
CA ASN A 78 10.06 1.70 -16.81
C ASN A 78 9.12 1.84 -15.62
N ASN A 79 9.50 1.23 -14.49
CA ASN A 79 8.89 1.35 -13.16
C ASN A 79 7.44 0.88 -13.04
N ILE A 80 6.83 0.39 -14.12
CA ILE A 80 5.50 -0.21 -14.13
C ILE A 80 5.37 -1.24 -15.26
N ALA A 81 4.77 -2.39 -14.96
CA ALA A 81 4.55 -3.48 -15.91
C ALA A 81 3.26 -4.23 -15.58
N ARG A 82 2.67 -4.88 -16.59
CA ARG A 82 1.49 -5.74 -16.47
C ARG A 82 1.82 -7.15 -16.92
N TRP A 83 1.48 -8.11 -16.07
CA TRP A 83 1.41 -9.52 -16.38
C TRP A 83 -0.02 -9.88 -16.79
N ASP A 84 -0.20 -10.56 -17.91
CA ASP A 84 -1.51 -10.95 -18.43
C ASP A 84 -1.94 -12.39 -18.09
N GLY A 85 -1.10 -13.10 -17.32
CA GLY A 85 -1.22 -14.54 -17.07
C GLY A 85 -0.12 -15.36 -17.74
N SER A 86 0.54 -14.80 -18.76
CA SER A 86 1.54 -15.50 -19.57
C SER A 86 2.82 -14.70 -19.83
N ALA A 87 2.73 -13.38 -19.97
CA ALA A 87 3.85 -12.51 -20.28
C ALA A 87 3.75 -11.15 -19.60
N TRP A 88 4.91 -10.52 -19.38
CA TRP A 88 5.02 -9.13 -18.96
C TRP A 88 4.91 -8.21 -20.17
N SER A 89 4.25 -7.06 -19.99
CA SER A 89 4.12 -5.97 -20.95
C SER A 89 4.34 -4.62 -20.26
N ALA A 90 4.94 -3.67 -20.96
CA ALA A 90 5.04 -2.29 -20.48
C ALA A 90 3.70 -1.55 -20.62
N LEU A 91 3.46 -0.57 -19.74
CA LEU A 91 2.31 0.34 -19.85
C LEU A 91 2.76 1.67 -20.46
N GLY A 92 2.62 1.78 -21.78
CA GLY A 92 3.17 2.90 -22.55
C GLY A 92 4.69 2.98 -22.41
N SER A 93 5.24 4.19 -22.29
CA SER A 93 6.67 4.41 -21.99
C SER A 93 7.04 4.23 -20.50
N GLY A 94 6.06 3.95 -19.63
CA GLY A 94 6.23 3.84 -18.19
C GLY A 94 6.30 5.19 -17.47
N MET A 95 7.03 5.25 -16.34
CA MET A 95 7.15 6.46 -15.52
C MET A 95 8.48 7.17 -15.76
N GLY A 96 8.44 8.50 -15.80
CA GLY A 96 9.60 9.36 -16.05
C GLY A 96 9.78 10.48 -15.04
N GLY A 97 10.95 11.10 -15.09
CA GLY A 97 11.48 12.07 -14.12
C GLY A 97 12.96 11.77 -13.85
N ASP A 98 13.60 12.54 -12.97
CA ASP A 98 15.03 12.33 -12.66
C ASP A 98 15.28 10.99 -11.95
N TYR A 99 14.41 10.66 -10.98
CA TYR A 99 14.47 9.42 -10.21
C TYR A 99 13.06 8.86 -9.97
N PRO A 100 12.39 8.35 -11.03
CA PRO A 100 11.01 7.92 -10.91
C PRO A 100 10.88 6.66 -10.04
N TYR A 101 10.01 6.74 -9.04
CA TYR A 101 9.62 5.62 -8.19
C TYR A 101 8.09 5.55 -8.15
N VAL A 102 7.54 4.35 -8.20
CA VAL A 102 6.11 4.12 -8.00
C VAL A 102 5.94 3.32 -6.72
N TYR A 103 5.35 3.94 -5.71
CA TYR A 103 5.20 3.36 -4.37
C TYR A 103 3.83 2.72 -4.16
N ALA A 104 2.81 3.20 -4.86
CA ALA A 104 1.44 2.75 -4.68
C ALA A 104 0.74 2.45 -6.01
N LEU A 105 -0.10 1.41 -5.99
CA LEU A 105 -1.04 1.09 -7.05
C LEU A 105 -2.42 0.89 -6.45
N ALA A 106 -3.45 1.37 -7.14
CA ALA A 106 -4.84 1.03 -6.83
C ALA A 106 -5.64 0.79 -8.12
N VAL A 107 -6.62 -0.11 -8.07
CA VAL A 107 -7.46 -0.46 -9.21
C VAL A 107 -8.91 -0.06 -8.92
N SER A 108 -9.57 0.57 -9.89
CA SER A 108 -11.03 0.79 -9.89
C SER A 108 -11.61 0.40 -11.24
N GLY A 109 -12.32 -0.74 -11.29
CA GLY A 109 -12.76 -1.35 -12.54
C GLY A 109 -11.58 -1.66 -13.46
N THR A 110 -11.58 -1.08 -14.66
CA THR A 110 -10.49 -1.21 -15.64
C THR A 110 -9.37 -0.18 -15.46
N ASN A 111 -9.55 0.79 -14.57
CA ASN A 111 -8.58 1.84 -14.35
C ASN A 111 -7.53 1.40 -13.33
N LEU A 112 -6.28 1.75 -13.62
CA LEU A 112 -5.16 1.61 -12.68
C LEU A 112 -4.67 3.01 -12.32
N TYR A 113 -4.50 3.26 -11.03
CA TYR A 113 -3.90 4.47 -10.50
C TYR A 113 -2.50 4.16 -10.00
N ALA A 114 -1.55 5.01 -10.35
CA ALA A 114 -0.16 4.93 -9.89
C ALA A 114 0.18 6.17 -9.09
N GLY A 115 0.74 5.96 -7.90
CA GLY A 115 1.23 6.98 -6.98
C GLY A 115 2.70 6.78 -6.68
N GLY A 116 3.47 7.85 -6.61
CA GLY A 116 4.88 7.76 -6.27
C GLY A 116 5.62 9.09 -6.34
N LEU A 117 6.88 9.03 -6.75
CA LEU A 117 7.73 10.16 -7.08
C LEU A 117 8.01 10.13 -8.58
N PHE A 118 7.28 10.89 -9.39
CA PHE A 118 7.49 10.98 -10.84
C PHE A 118 6.87 12.26 -11.40
N THR A 119 7.34 12.72 -12.55
CA THR A 119 6.85 13.94 -13.20
C THR A 119 6.12 13.66 -14.53
N THR A 120 6.26 12.44 -15.04
CA THR A 120 5.56 12.00 -16.26
C THR A 120 5.12 10.54 -16.16
N ALA A 121 4.02 10.23 -16.83
CA ALA A 121 3.49 8.88 -17.02
C ALA A 121 3.13 8.69 -18.49
N GLY A 122 3.71 7.71 -19.17
CA GLY A 122 3.46 7.48 -20.60
C GLY A 122 3.85 8.66 -21.50
N GLY A 123 4.78 9.52 -21.08
CA GLY A 123 5.14 10.77 -21.76
C GLY A 123 4.20 11.95 -21.49
N VAL A 124 3.12 11.75 -20.74
CA VAL A 124 2.21 12.82 -20.29
C VAL A 124 2.73 13.41 -19.00
N ARG A 125 2.71 14.74 -18.85
CA ARG A 125 3.04 15.41 -17.58
C ARG A 125 2.00 15.05 -16.52
N ALA A 126 2.44 14.37 -15.47
CA ALA A 126 1.61 13.91 -14.37
C ALA A 126 2.47 13.90 -13.10
N ASN A 127 2.18 14.79 -12.16
CA ASN A 127 3.02 14.97 -10.97
C ASN A 127 2.56 14.00 -9.87
N ASN A 128 3.37 12.97 -9.61
CA ASN A 128 3.27 12.00 -8.51
C ASN A 128 1.99 11.15 -8.47
N ILE A 129 1.02 11.40 -9.34
CA ILE A 129 -0.19 10.61 -9.51
C ILE A 129 -0.65 10.58 -10.97
N ALA A 130 -1.02 9.38 -11.45
CA ALA A 130 -1.50 9.18 -12.82
C ALA A 130 -2.52 8.05 -12.89
N LYS A 131 -3.40 8.11 -13.90
CA LYS A 131 -4.42 7.09 -14.19
C LYS A 131 -4.15 6.47 -15.56
N TRP A 132 -4.13 5.15 -15.60
CA TRP A 132 -4.16 4.33 -16.80
C TRP A 132 -5.57 3.84 -17.06
N ASP A 133 -6.11 4.11 -18.25
CA ASP A 133 -7.48 3.73 -18.64
C ASP A 133 -7.56 2.36 -19.37
N GLY A 134 -6.43 1.66 -19.46
CA GLY A 134 -6.28 0.44 -20.26
C GLY A 134 -5.48 0.65 -21.56
N ARG A 135 -5.29 1.90 -21.98
CA ARG A 135 -4.62 2.28 -23.24
C ARG A 135 -3.61 3.41 -23.10
N ALA A 136 -3.91 4.40 -22.27
CA ALA A 136 -3.09 5.60 -22.11
C ALA A 136 -3.05 6.07 -20.66
N TRP A 137 -1.95 6.74 -20.31
CA TRP A 137 -1.81 7.46 -19.05
C TRP A 137 -2.43 8.85 -19.15
N SER A 138 -3.03 9.31 -18.06
CA SER A 138 -3.58 10.65 -17.91
C SER A 138 -3.26 11.20 -16.52
N ALA A 139 -3.12 12.52 -16.42
CA ALA A 139 -2.96 13.21 -15.14
C ALA A 139 -4.30 13.33 -14.40
N LEU A 140 -4.25 13.41 -13.07
CA LEU A 140 -5.41 13.73 -12.23
C LEU A 140 -5.28 15.18 -11.75
N GLY A 141 -5.96 16.10 -12.44
CA GLY A 141 -5.80 17.54 -12.22
C GLY A 141 -4.35 17.98 -12.46
N SER A 142 -3.83 18.87 -11.62
CA SER A 142 -2.41 19.27 -11.63
C SER A 142 -1.46 18.29 -10.91
N GLY A 143 -1.99 17.21 -10.33
CA GLY A 143 -1.23 16.25 -9.52
C GLY A 143 -1.00 16.72 -8.09
N MET A 144 0.09 16.26 -7.47
CA MET A 144 0.47 16.60 -6.10
C MET A 144 1.51 17.73 -6.04
N ASN A 145 1.94 18.14 -4.84
CA ASN A 145 3.06 19.07 -4.65
C ASN A 145 4.36 18.57 -5.32
N GLU A 146 5.20 19.50 -5.77
CA GLU A 146 6.40 19.26 -6.60
C GLU A 146 7.40 18.25 -5.98
N TYR A 147 7.49 18.24 -4.65
CA TYR A 147 8.34 17.32 -3.89
C TYR A 147 7.54 16.32 -3.04
N GLY A 148 6.23 16.23 -3.26
CA GLY A 148 5.39 15.28 -2.52
C GLY A 148 5.57 13.86 -3.03
N THR A 149 5.49 12.89 -2.14
CA THR A 149 5.41 11.48 -2.47
C THR A 149 4.00 10.98 -2.24
N VAL A 150 3.45 10.21 -3.20
CA VAL A 150 2.25 9.41 -2.94
C VAL A 150 2.71 8.01 -2.58
N GLU A 151 2.58 7.64 -1.31
CA GLU A 151 3.04 6.35 -0.76
C GLU A 151 1.90 5.35 -0.59
N ALA A 152 0.65 5.83 -0.52
CA ALA A 152 -0.53 4.99 -0.39
C ALA A 152 -1.66 5.45 -1.33
N LEU A 153 -2.38 4.48 -1.88
CA LEU A 153 -3.60 4.70 -2.66
C LEU A 153 -4.68 3.74 -2.19
N ALA A 154 -5.91 4.22 -2.07
CA ALA A 154 -7.08 3.39 -1.81
C ALA A 154 -8.28 3.87 -2.62
N VAL A 155 -9.13 2.94 -3.06
CA VAL A 155 -10.34 3.25 -3.84
C VAL A 155 -11.57 2.89 -3.00
N SER A 156 -12.55 3.80 -2.94
CA SER A 156 -13.89 3.53 -2.40
C SER A 156 -14.94 3.96 -3.41
N GLY A 157 -15.61 3.00 -4.05
CA GLY A 157 -16.52 3.29 -5.16
C GLY A 157 -15.80 4.02 -6.30
N THR A 158 -16.24 5.23 -6.63
CA THR A 158 -15.63 6.10 -7.64
C THR A 158 -14.50 6.98 -7.10
N ASP A 159 -14.37 7.06 -5.78
CA ASP A 159 -13.42 7.94 -5.13
C ASP A 159 -12.05 7.27 -5.01
N LEU A 160 -11.00 8.06 -5.22
CA LEU A 160 -9.62 7.67 -4.98
C LEU A 160 -9.05 8.51 -3.84
N TYR A 161 -8.44 7.84 -2.87
CA TYR A 161 -7.71 8.47 -1.78
C TYR A 161 -6.21 8.32 -2.03
N ALA A 162 -5.48 9.41 -1.89
CA ALA A 162 -4.03 9.44 -1.97
C ALA A 162 -3.44 9.88 -0.62
N GLY A 163 -2.44 9.15 -0.15
CA GLY A 163 -1.72 9.43 1.10
C GLY A 163 -0.22 9.46 0.87
N GLY A 164 0.48 10.32 1.61
CA GLY A 164 1.94 10.40 1.60
C GLY A 164 2.44 11.73 2.17
N GLU A 165 3.56 12.25 1.64
CA GLU A 165 4.11 13.57 2.00
C GLU A 165 3.39 14.69 1.22
N LEU A 166 2.09 14.82 1.46
CA LEU A 166 1.22 15.73 0.72
C LEU A 166 1.01 17.05 1.48
N THR A 167 1.21 18.16 0.78
CA THR A 167 0.80 19.50 1.24
C THR A 167 -0.19 20.16 0.28
N MET A 168 -0.24 19.69 -0.96
CA MET A 168 -1.21 20.12 -1.97
C MET A 168 -1.63 18.96 -2.85
N ALA A 169 -2.89 18.97 -3.28
CA ALA A 169 -3.43 18.07 -4.29
C ALA A 169 -4.30 18.87 -5.25
N GLY A 170 -4.06 18.80 -6.56
CA GLY A 170 -4.86 19.52 -7.55
C GLY A 170 -4.86 21.06 -7.38
N GLY A 171 -3.86 21.63 -6.70
CA GLY A 171 -3.82 23.06 -6.36
C GLY A 171 -4.61 23.45 -5.11
N VAL A 172 -5.23 22.50 -4.41
CA VAL A 172 -5.84 22.75 -3.09
C VAL A 172 -4.90 22.30 -1.97
N PRO A 173 -4.80 23.06 -0.85
CA PRO A 173 -4.09 22.58 0.34
C PRO A 173 -4.71 21.28 0.85
N ALA A 174 -3.90 20.25 1.04
CA ALA A 174 -4.32 18.96 1.56
C ALA A 174 -3.17 18.33 2.35
N SER A 175 -3.35 18.17 3.65
CA SER A 175 -2.31 17.69 4.57
C SER A 175 -2.34 16.17 4.68
N GLY A 176 -1.30 15.51 4.18
CA GLY A 176 -1.05 14.07 4.29
C GLY A 176 -1.97 13.16 3.47
N VAL A 177 -3.23 13.55 3.26
CA VAL A 177 -4.25 12.78 2.54
C VAL A 177 -5.17 13.68 1.73
N ALA A 178 -5.53 13.23 0.52
CA ALA A 178 -6.46 13.90 -0.37
C ALA A 178 -7.41 12.91 -1.04
N LYS A 179 -8.61 13.39 -1.39
CA LYS A 179 -9.65 12.64 -2.09
C LYS A 179 -9.85 13.19 -3.50
N TRP A 180 -9.87 12.30 -4.48
CA TRP A 180 -10.29 12.57 -5.86
C TRP A 180 -11.68 11.98 -6.10
N ASP A 181 -12.62 12.81 -6.53
CA ASP A 181 -14.03 12.44 -6.77
C ASP A 181 -14.33 12.04 -8.23
N GLY A 182 -13.30 11.93 -9.06
CA GLY A 182 -13.42 11.75 -10.50
C GLY A 182 -13.14 13.02 -11.32
N HIS A 183 -13.20 14.20 -10.69
CA HIS A 183 -13.08 15.51 -11.35
C HIS A 183 -12.11 16.45 -10.65
N ALA A 184 -12.09 16.47 -9.32
CA ALA A 184 -11.29 17.38 -8.53
C ALA A 184 -10.70 16.71 -7.28
N TRP A 185 -9.58 17.25 -6.82
CA TRP A 185 -8.99 16.92 -5.52
C TRP A 185 -9.63 17.76 -4.42
N SER A 186 -9.82 17.16 -3.25
CA SER A 186 -10.30 17.81 -2.03
C SER A 186 -9.54 17.28 -0.80
N ALA A 187 -9.41 18.14 0.21
CA ALA A 187 -8.89 17.74 1.51
C ALA A 187 -9.94 16.97 2.32
N LEU A 188 -9.48 16.16 3.28
CA LEU A 188 -10.34 15.48 4.25
C LEU A 188 -10.29 16.24 5.57
N GLY A 189 -11.19 17.21 5.76
CA GLY A 189 -11.14 18.13 6.89
C GLY A 189 -9.78 18.86 6.95
N GLU A 190 -9.21 18.98 8.15
CA GLU A 190 -7.85 19.54 8.36
C GLU A 190 -6.73 18.57 7.95
N GLY A 191 -7.06 17.35 7.51
CA GLY A 191 -6.10 16.32 7.10
C GLY A 191 -5.39 15.63 8.27
N VAL A 192 -4.20 15.09 7.96
CA VAL A 192 -3.37 14.32 8.90
C VAL A 192 -2.00 14.97 8.99
N GLU A 193 -1.62 15.44 10.17
CA GLU A 193 -0.37 16.16 10.39
C GLU A 193 0.71 15.21 10.95
N GLY A 194 1.83 15.18 10.25
CA GLY A 194 2.92 14.28 10.58
C GLY A 194 3.95 14.18 9.47
N ASN A 195 4.70 13.09 9.50
CA ASN A 195 5.76 12.80 8.54
C ASN A 195 5.18 12.20 7.25
N ARG A 196 4.65 10.96 7.32
CA ARG A 196 4.23 10.21 6.13
C ARG A 196 2.98 9.39 6.39
N ILE A 197 2.07 9.36 5.42
CA ILE A 197 0.97 8.39 5.36
C ILE A 197 1.40 7.25 4.44
N ILE A 198 1.60 6.07 5.01
CA ILE A 198 2.23 4.92 4.37
C ILE A 198 1.18 3.86 4.00
N ALA A 199 0.06 3.84 4.72
CA ALA A 199 -1.01 2.88 4.53
C ALA A 199 -2.38 3.58 4.46
N LEU A 200 -3.18 3.16 3.49
CA LEU A 200 -4.59 3.53 3.37
C LEU A 200 -5.39 2.26 3.10
N THR A 201 -6.51 2.10 3.80
CA THR A 201 -7.46 1.03 3.50
C THR A 201 -8.89 1.51 3.68
N VAL A 202 -9.81 0.94 2.90
CA VAL A 202 -11.23 1.27 2.96
C VAL A 202 -11.95 0.15 3.71
N ASN A 203 -12.66 0.52 4.78
CA ASN A 203 -13.46 -0.37 5.60
C ASN A 203 -14.91 0.12 5.65
N GLY A 204 -15.75 -0.47 4.78
CA GLY A 204 -17.10 0.00 4.53
C GLY A 204 -17.09 1.40 3.92
N ALA A 205 -17.77 2.36 4.55
CA ALA A 205 -17.79 3.76 4.13
C ALA A 205 -16.57 4.57 4.61
N ASN A 206 -15.71 3.96 5.43
CA ASN A 206 -14.65 4.69 6.12
C ASN A 206 -13.29 4.48 5.44
N LEU A 207 -12.40 5.44 5.62
CA LEU A 207 -10.99 5.34 5.27
C LEU A 207 -10.18 5.23 6.56
N ASP A 208 -9.46 4.12 6.73
CA ASP A 208 -8.50 3.95 7.80
C ASP A 208 -7.10 4.29 7.26
N VAL A 209 -6.35 5.11 8.01
CA VAL A 209 -5.05 5.66 7.61
C VAL A 209 -3.98 5.26 8.61
N GLY A 210 -2.80 4.91 8.09
CA GLY A 210 -1.65 4.48 8.85
C GLY A 210 -0.38 5.19 8.40
N GLY A 211 0.47 5.58 9.33
CA GLY A 211 1.78 6.12 9.01
C GLY A 211 2.51 6.67 10.21
N GLY A 212 3.48 7.55 9.95
CA GLY A 212 4.23 8.28 10.97
C GLY A 212 3.60 9.64 11.22
N PHE A 213 2.47 9.70 11.92
CA PHE A 213 1.78 10.96 12.22
C PHE A 213 1.25 10.99 13.65
N ASN A 214 1.03 12.19 14.18
CA ASN A 214 0.61 12.37 15.58
C ASN A 214 -0.85 12.78 15.69
N THR A 215 -1.34 13.58 14.75
CA THR A 215 -2.68 14.18 14.81
C THR A 215 -3.43 13.99 13.49
N ALA A 216 -4.73 13.76 13.58
CA ALA A 216 -5.66 13.74 12.45
C ALA A 216 -6.88 14.58 12.80
N GLY A 217 -7.17 15.62 12.00
CA GLY A 217 -8.26 16.55 12.29
C GLY A 217 -8.19 17.22 13.67
N GLY A 218 -6.97 17.48 14.18
CA GLY A 218 -6.75 18.02 15.53
C GLY A 218 -6.87 17.01 16.69
N VAL A 219 -7.21 15.75 16.40
CA VAL A 219 -7.28 14.66 17.40
C VAL A 219 -5.95 13.92 17.45
N VAL A 220 -5.44 13.64 18.66
CA VAL A 220 -4.24 12.81 18.85
C VAL A 220 -4.55 11.37 18.42
N ALA A 221 -3.82 10.87 17.43
CA ALA A 221 -4.10 9.62 16.75
C ALA A 221 -2.94 8.60 16.79
N ASN A 222 -1.70 9.05 17.02
CA ASN A 222 -0.51 8.19 17.19
C ASN A 222 -0.38 7.12 16.10
N GLY A 223 -0.29 7.58 14.85
CA GLY A 223 0.02 6.75 13.69
C GLY A 223 -1.17 6.03 13.05
N ILE A 224 -2.35 6.02 13.68
CA ILE A 224 -3.55 5.40 13.10
C ILE A 224 -4.81 6.23 13.36
N ALA A 225 -5.57 6.50 12.29
CA ALA A 225 -6.81 7.26 12.37
C ALA A 225 -7.85 6.74 11.37
N LYS A 226 -9.10 7.11 11.61
CA LYS A 226 -10.24 6.77 10.77
C LYS A 226 -10.97 8.02 10.34
N TRP A 227 -11.29 8.10 9.06
CA TRP A 227 -12.18 9.09 8.47
C TRP A 227 -13.52 8.44 8.13
N ASP A 228 -14.61 9.01 8.66
CA ASP A 228 -15.98 8.51 8.46
C ASP A 228 -16.76 9.19 7.32
N GLY A 229 -16.10 10.09 6.58
CA GLY A 229 -16.73 10.95 5.58
C GLY A 229 -16.91 12.40 6.06
N ASN A 230 -16.89 12.65 7.36
CA ASN A 230 -17.11 13.97 7.95
C ASN A 230 -16.04 14.36 8.98
N ALA A 231 -15.55 13.41 9.78
CA ALA A 231 -14.62 13.67 10.87
C ALA A 231 -13.55 12.59 11.00
N TRP A 232 -12.41 13.02 11.55
CA TRP A 232 -11.34 12.13 11.98
C TRP A 232 -11.59 11.62 13.40
N SER A 233 -11.31 10.34 13.61
CA SER A 233 -11.33 9.70 14.92
C SER A 233 -10.09 8.85 15.11
N THR A 234 -9.62 8.73 16.35
CA THR A 234 -8.54 7.81 16.71
C THR A 234 -9.09 6.39 16.92
N LEU A 235 -8.27 5.38 16.62
CA LEU A 235 -8.58 3.99 16.97
C LEU A 235 -7.93 3.64 18.31
N GLY A 236 -8.74 3.61 19.38
CA GLY A 236 -8.27 3.32 20.74
C GLY A 236 -7.32 4.39 21.28
N SER A 237 -6.18 3.97 21.85
CA SER A 237 -5.08 4.88 22.25
C SER A 237 -4.10 5.19 21.12
N GLY A 238 -4.38 4.71 19.90
CA GLY A 238 -3.39 4.53 18.84
C GLY A 238 -2.36 3.45 19.19
N MET A 239 -1.23 3.43 18.49
CA MET A 239 -0.23 2.35 18.67
C MET A 239 0.75 2.53 19.85
N GLY A 240 0.74 3.68 20.53
CA GLY A 240 1.54 3.94 21.73
C GLY A 240 3.07 4.07 21.50
N GLY A 241 3.69 5.08 22.14
CA GLY A 241 5.15 5.27 22.17
C GLY A 241 5.75 6.15 21.07
N ASP A 242 6.98 6.61 21.29
CA ASP A 242 7.75 7.48 20.40
C ASP A 242 7.89 6.85 18.99
N ILE A 243 7.20 7.46 18.02
CA ILE A 243 7.32 7.25 16.56
C ILE A 243 7.36 5.77 16.13
N SER A 244 6.28 5.03 16.41
CA SER A 244 5.98 3.78 15.71
C SER A 244 5.25 4.10 14.39
N TYR A 245 5.83 3.73 13.25
CA TYR A 245 5.16 3.82 11.94
C TYR A 245 4.15 2.68 11.80
N VAL A 246 2.90 2.98 11.43
CA VAL A 246 2.03 1.97 10.81
C VAL A 246 2.49 1.79 9.37
N GLU A 247 3.14 0.65 9.08
CA GLU A 247 3.70 0.35 7.76
C GLU A 247 2.67 -0.32 6.85
N ALA A 248 1.66 -0.98 7.42
CA ALA A 248 0.62 -1.64 6.65
C ALA A 248 -0.70 -1.71 7.41
N LEU A 249 -1.79 -1.62 6.64
CA LEU A 249 -3.16 -1.86 7.08
C LEU A 249 -3.80 -2.91 6.18
N ALA A 250 -4.56 -3.82 6.76
CA ALA A 250 -5.36 -4.80 6.03
C ALA A 250 -6.73 -4.99 6.68
N VAL A 251 -7.76 -5.24 5.88
CA VAL A 251 -9.14 -5.47 6.34
C VAL A 251 -9.57 -6.88 5.97
N SER A 252 -10.17 -7.61 6.91
CA SER A 252 -10.84 -8.89 6.64
C SER A 252 -12.20 -8.92 7.33
N GLY A 253 -13.27 -8.90 6.54
CA GLY A 253 -14.62 -8.71 7.08
C GLY A 253 -14.74 -7.37 7.79
N THR A 254 -15.02 -7.39 9.09
CA THR A 254 -15.10 -6.21 9.96
C THR A 254 -13.79 -5.88 10.68
N ASP A 255 -12.79 -6.76 10.61
CA ASP A 255 -11.56 -6.66 11.38
C ASP A 255 -10.51 -5.84 10.61
N LEU A 256 -9.86 -4.91 11.31
CA LEU A 256 -8.71 -4.15 10.83
C LEU A 256 -7.43 -4.70 11.50
N TYR A 257 -6.42 -4.95 10.68
CA TYR A 257 -5.09 -5.38 11.08
C TYR A 257 -4.08 -4.28 10.77
N ALA A 258 -3.27 -3.92 11.76
CA ALA A 258 -2.17 -2.98 11.61
C ALA A 258 -0.84 -3.68 11.89
N ALA A 259 0.19 -3.34 11.12
CA ALA A 259 1.56 -3.79 11.33
C ALA A 259 2.50 -2.60 11.55
N GLU A 260 3.41 -2.74 12.51
CA GLU A 260 4.39 -1.72 12.88
C GLU A 260 5.84 -2.17 12.64
N ASN A 261 6.73 -1.20 12.54
CA ASN A 261 8.17 -1.43 12.55
C ASN A 261 8.74 -1.04 13.92
N LEU A 262 8.88 -2.02 14.83
CA LEU A 262 9.52 -1.76 16.12
C LEU A 262 11.05 -1.74 15.96
N PRO A 263 11.74 -0.66 16.36
CA PRO A 263 13.18 -0.74 16.56
C PRO A 263 13.46 -1.77 17.66
N ARG A 264 14.31 -2.75 17.33
CA ARG A 264 14.63 -3.91 18.18
C ARG A 264 14.80 -3.56 19.66
N ARG A 265 14.09 -4.33 20.51
CA ARG A 265 14.15 -4.41 21.98
C ARG A 265 13.49 -3.27 22.76
N VAL A 266 12.18 -3.40 23.03
CA VAL A 266 11.62 -3.23 24.39
C VAL A 266 10.42 -4.16 24.49
N GLY A 267 10.30 -4.94 25.57
CA GLY A 267 9.15 -5.82 25.79
C GLY A 267 7.85 -5.03 25.79
N TRP A 268 7.02 -5.23 24.77
CA TRP A 268 5.71 -4.61 24.64
C TRP A 268 4.73 -5.24 25.65
N ARG A 269 4.08 -4.40 26.47
CA ARG A 269 2.93 -4.79 27.30
C ARG A 269 1.67 -4.29 26.61
N PRO A 270 0.63 -5.12 26.43
CA PRO A 270 -0.61 -4.68 25.79
C PRO A 270 -1.28 -3.56 26.60
N PRO A 271 -1.85 -2.53 25.95
CA PRO A 271 -2.73 -1.59 26.61
C PRO A 271 -3.97 -2.34 27.10
N THR A 272 -4.18 -2.35 28.42
CA THR A 272 -5.41 -2.84 29.02
C THR A 272 -6.50 -1.79 28.79
N SER A 273 -7.35 -1.99 27.79
CA SER A 273 -8.59 -1.21 27.68
C SER A 273 -9.73 -1.96 28.38
N PRO A 274 -10.64 -1.27 29.09
CA PRO A 274 -11.84 -1.90 29.67
C PRO A 274 -12.86 -2.36 28.63
N ASN A 275 -12.77 -1.91 27.36
CA ASN A 275 -13.87 -1.99 26.40
C ASN A 275 -13.48 -2.52 24.99
N GLY A 276 -12.33 -3.19 24.85
CA GLY A 276 -11.94 -3.80 23.57
C GLY A 276 -10.82 -4.83 23.77
N THR A 277 -11.05 -6.06 23.30
CA THR A 277 -10.07 -7.16 23.38
C THR A 277 -9.13 -7.12 22.18
N ALA A 278 -7.88 -6.72 22.40
CA ALA A 278 -6.79 -7.00 21.47
C ALA A 278 -6.42 -8.48 21.57
N VAL A 279 -6.57 -9.25 20.47
CA VAL A 279 -6.17 -10.66 20.43
C VAL A 279 -4.85 -10.78 19.66
N LEU A 280 -3.83 -11.35 20.32
CA LEU A 280 -2.53 -11.65 19.72
C LEU A 280 -2.67 -12.77 18.68
N GLY A 281 -2.18 -12.54 17.46
CA GLY A 281 -1.81 -13.62 16.53
C GLY A 281 -0.48 -14.25 16.95
N GLN A 282 -0.39 -15.58 17.00
CA GLN A 282 0.85 -16.29 17.37
C GLN A 282 1.99 -16.03 16.36
N PRO A 283 3.24 -15.89 16.84
CA PRO A 283 4.39 -15.60 15.98
C PRO A 283 4.76 -16.80 15.09
N TRP A 284 5.09 -16.53 13.83
CA TRP A 284 5.72 -17.51 12.95
C TRP A 284 7.24 -17.48 13.17
N ALA A 285 7.79 -18.63 13.57
CA ALA A 285 9.20 -19.06 13.62
C ALA A 285 10.30 -18.03 13.97
N ARG A 286 11.08 -18.35 15.01
CA ARG A 286 12.25 -17.59 15.49
C ARG A 286 13.26 -17.27 14.38
N GLY A 287 13.47 -15.98 14.10
CA GLY A 287 14.58 -15.50 13.26
C GLY A 287 14.35 -14.19 12.50
N SER A 288 13.12 -13.67 12.45
CA SER A 288 12.71 -12.58 11.55
C SER A 288 12.11 -11.40 12.34
N VAL A 289 12.02 -10.23 11.68
CA VAL A 289 11.30 -9.01 12.12
C VAL A 289 10.03 -9.38 12.91
N GLU A 290 9.89 -8.85 14.13
CA GLU A 290 8.65 -9.01 14.91
C GLU A 290 7.57 -8.16 14.24
N VAL A 291 6.70 -8.81 13.47
CA VAL A 291 5.44 -8.20 13.00
C VAL A 291 4.44 -8.33 14.14
N GLY A 292 4.24 -7.26 14.91
CA GLY A 292 3.12 -7.16 15.82
C GLY A 292 1.83 -7.08 15.01
N LEU A 293 1.01 -8.14 15.03
CA LEU A 293 -0.34 -8.12 14.48
C LEU A 293 -1.30 -7.70 15.60
N LEU A 294 -1.77 -6.46 15.54
CA LEU A 294 -2.86 -6.01 16.39
C LEU A 294 -4.18 -6.31 15.66
N SER A 295 -4.93 -7.29 16.16
CA SER A 295 -6.32 -7.48 15.74
C SER A 295 -7.23 -6.65 16.63
N MET A 296 -7.97 -5.72 16.02
CA MET A 296 -9.04 -4.98 16.68
C MET A 296 -10.37 -5.54 16.21
N ARG A 297 -11.10 -6.22 17.10
CA ARG A 297 -12.47 -6.70 16.85
C ARG A 297 -13.49 -5.65 17.31
N TRP A 298 -14.53 -5.47 16.50
CA TRP A 298 -15.71 -4.68 16.87
C TRP A 298 -16.86 -5.60 17.33
N PRO A 299 -17.75 -5.15 18.24
CA PRO A 299 -19.04 -5.77 18.51
C PRO A 299 -20.03 -5.62 17.34
#